data_AF-A0A517REP1-F1
#
_entry.id   AF-A0A517REP1-F1
#
_cell.length_a   1.000
_cell.length_b   1.000
_cell.length_c   1.000
_cell.angle_alpha   90.00
_cell.angle_beta   90.00
_cell.angle_gamma   90.00
#
_symmetry.space_group_name_H-M   'P 1'
#
loop_
_entity.id
_entity.type
_entity.pdbx_description
1 polymer ?
#
loop_
_entity_poly.entity_id
_entity_poly.type
_entity_poly.pdbx_seq_one_letter_code
_entity_poly.pdbx_strand_id
1 'polypeptide(L)'
;MKSSLKKYLIVFVSVACYLLLMKVAIVNKHSPQREISQLESTVARIPLGSSQDETETLMGSPPDATSNSKGVIVNPTMMLAAVNEQIVKYGVPQEYTLHTWKRDDVIATVAFDQTGKVVCRWAWSKSSMRRRSYHPYSPYEILKRVGLF
;
A
#
# COMPACT_ATOMS: atom_id res chain seq x y z
N MET A 1 -2.28 8.55 -50.39
CA MET A 1 -1.57 7.50 -49.62
C MET A 1 -2.00 6.13 -50.13
N LYS A 2 -1.07 5.34 -50.69
CA LYS A 2 -1.33 4.08 -51.41
C LYS A 2 -2.02 3.05 -50.50
N SER A 3 -3.07 2.41 -51.00
CA SER A 3 -3.90 1.39 -50.30
C SER A 3 -3.06 0.28 -49.61
N SER A 4 -1.89 -0.04 -50.16
CA SER A 4 -0.93 -0.98 -49.56
C SER A 4 -0.41 -0.52 -48.20
N LEU A 5 -0.08 0.76 -48.04
CA LEU A 5 0.46 1.33 -46.79
C LEU A 5 -0.53 1.21 -45.63
N LYS A 6 -1.84 1.40 -45.89
CA LYS A 6 -2.90 1.21 -44.88
C LYS A 6 -3.00 -0.25 -44.43
N LYS A 7 -2.87 -1.20 -45.36
CA LYS A 7 -2.89 -2.64 -45.02
C LYS A 7 -1.69 -3.04 -44.16
N TYR A 8 -0.48 -2.59 -44.52
CA TYR A 8 0.71 -2.83 -43.70
C TYR A 8 0.63 -2.17 -42.32
N LEU A 9 0.05 -0.97 -42.24
CA LEU A 9 -0.15 -0.28 -40.96
C LEU A 9 -1.09 -1.06 -40.04
N ILE A 10 -2.21 -1.58 -40.57
CA ILE A 10 -3.18 -2.37 -39.79
C ILE A 10 -2.53 -3.65 -39.24
N VAL A 11 -1.76 -4.36 -40.07
CA VAL A 11 -1.02 -5.56 -39.65
C VAL A 11 0.04 -5.20 -38.60
N PHE A 12 0.74 -4.09 -38.78
CA PHE A 12 1.75 -3.66 -37.81
C PHE A 12 1.13 -3.29 -36.45
N VAL A 13 0.00 -2.57 -36.46
CA VAL A 13 -0.73 -2.20 -35.24
C VAL A 13 -1.28 -3.43 -34.53
N SER A 14 -1.83 -4.41 -35.26
CA SER A 14 -2.35 -5.63 -34.65
C SER A 14 -1.25 -6.47 -34.00
N VAL A 15 -0.10 -6.61 -34.66
CA VAL A 15 1.07 -7.31 -34.11
C VAL A 15 1.65 -6.57 -32.91
N ALA A 16 1.78 -5.24 -32.98
CA ALA A 16 2.26 -4.43 -31.87
C ALA A 16 1.33 -4.51 -30.65
N CYS A 17 0.01 -4.48 -30.88
CA CYS A 17 -1.00 -4.63 -29.83
C CYS A 17 -0.93 -6.02 -29.18
N TYR A 18 -0.80 -7.08 -30.00
CA TYR A 18 -0.65 -8.44 -29.50
C TYR A 18 0.63 -8.62 -28.66
N LEU A 19 1.76 -8.06 -29.10
CA LEU A 19 3.01 -8.09 -28.35
C LEU A 19 2.92 -7.31 -27.03
N LEU A 20 2.20 -6.19 -27.02
CA LEU A 20 1.92 -5.42 -25.80
C LEU A 20 1.08 -6.24 -24.81
N LEU A 21 0.00 -6.85 -25.27
CA LEU A 21 -0.86 -7.71 -24.44
C LEU A 21 -0.08 -8.91 -23.88
N MET A 22 0.77 -9.54 -24.68
CA MET A 22 1.65 -10.62 -24.21
C MET A 22 2.65 -10.14 -23.16
N LYS A 23 3.26 -8.96 -23.33
CA LYS A 23 4.12 -8.38 -22.30
C LYS A 23 3.36 -8.11 -21.01
N VAL A 24 2.17 -7.53 -21.08
CA VAL A 24 1.33 -7.30 -19.89
C VAL A 24 0.99 -8.62 -19.21
N ALA A 25 0.61 -9.65 -19.97
CA ALA A 25 0.29 -10.97 -19.43
C ALA A 25 1.51 -11.64 -18.75
N ILE A 26 2.70 -11.56 -19.36
CA ILE A 26 3.94 -12.11 -18.78
C ILE A 26 4.32 -11.36 -17.52
N VAL A 27 4.31 -10.03 -17.55
CA VAL A 27 4.62 -9.19 -16.38
C VAL A 27 3.63 -9.42 -15.26
N ASN A 28 2.33 -9.57 -15.56
CA ASN A 28 1.33 -9.81 -14.51
C ASN A 28 1.44 -11.23 -13.93
N LYS A 29 1.74 -12.24 -14.77
CA LYS A 29 1.94 -13.63 -14.34
C LYS A 29 3.24 -13.86 -13.57
N HIS A 30 4.31 -13.15 -13.92
CA HIS A 30 5.63 -13.26 -13.28
C HIS A 30 5.93 -12.10 -12.33
N SER A 31 4.96 -11.19 -12.12
CA SER A 31 5.06 -10.25 -11.02
C SER A 31 5.14 -11.11 -9.77
N PRO A 32 6.25 -11.07 -9.01
CA PRO A 32 6.32 -11.82 -7.79
C PRO A 32 5.17 -11.32 -6.93
N GLN A 33 4.15 -12.17 -6.78
CA GLN A 33 3.14 -12.02 -5.76
C GLN A 33 3.96 -11.97 -4.48
N ARG A 34 3.99 -10.79 -3.89
CA ARG A 34 4.78 -10.57 -2.69
C ARG A 34 4.26 -11.55 -1.65
N GLU A 35 5.11 -12.46 -1.21
CA GLU A 35 4.78 -13.31 -0.07
C GLU A 35 4.42 -12.39 1.09
N ILE A 36 3.18 -12.53 1.58
CA ILE A 36 2.69 -11.77 2.72
C ILE A 36 3.57 -12.17 3.90
N SER A 37 4.25 -11.19 4.49
CA SER A 37 5.11 -11.47 5.64
C SER A 37 4.25 -12.00 6.79
N GLN A 38 4.85 -12.85 7.63
CA GLN A 38 4.22 -13.31 8.86
C GLN A 38 3.70 -12.13 9.70
N LEU A 39 4.46 -11.04 9.79
CA LEU A 39 4.04 -9.83 10.53
C LEU A 39 2.76 -9.21 9.93
N GLU A 40 2.66 -9.13 8.61
CA GLU A 40 1.47 -8.60 7.93
C GLU A 40 0.25 -9.48 8.16
N SER A 41 0.44 -10.81 8.12
CA SER A 41 -0.64 -11.76 8.40
C SER A 41 -1.12 -11.67 9.84
N THR A 42 -0.19 -11.60 10.80
CA THR A 42 -0.51 -11.50 12.24
C THR A 42 -1.28 -10.23 12.53
N VAL A 43 -0.84 -9.08 12.02
CA VAL A 43 -1.50 -7.79 12.26
C VAL A 43 -2.90 -7.76 11.66
N ALA A 44 -3.08 -8.38 10.49
CA ALA A 44 -4.39 -8.53 9.86
C ALA A 44 -5.35 -9.45 10.62
N ARG A 45 -4.89 -10.22 11.62
CA ARG A 45 -5.74 -11.07 12.48
C ARG A 45 -6.11 -10.46 13.84
N ILE A 46 -5.42 -9.44 14.32
CA ILE A 46 -5.73 -8.73 15.59
C ILE A 46 -7.20 -8.22 15.62
N PRO A 47 -8.08 -8.75 16.49
CA PRO A 47 -9.46 -8.27 16.56
C PRO A 47 -9.53 -6.78 16.93
N LEU A 48 -10.44 -6.04 16.28
CA LEU A 48 -10.78 -4.69 16.78
C LEU A 48 -11.43 -4.83 18.16
N GLY A 49 -11.10 -3.91 19.06
CA GLY A 49 -11.55 -3.95 20.45
C GLY A 49 -10.74 -4.85 21.38
N SER A 50 -9.76 -5.62 20.85
CA SER A 50 -8.82 -6.41 21.67
C SER A 50 -7.97 -5.52 22.56
N SER A 51 -7.50 -6.07 23.67
CA SER A 51 -6.64 -5.34 24.60
C SER A 51 -5.20 -5.25 24.08
N GLN A 52 -4.43 -4.35 24.70
CA GLN A 52 -2.99 -4.27 24.46
C GLN A 52 -2.28 -5.60 24.75
N ASP A 53 -2.57 -6.24 25.88
CA ASP A 53 -1.94 -7.51 26.28
C ASP A 53 -2.27 -8.66 25.31
N GLU A 54 -3.51 -8.74 24.84
CA GLU A 54 -3.93 -9.71 23.82
C GLU A 54 -3.16 -9.49 22.51
N THR A 55 -2.98 -8.22 22.13
CA THR A 55 -2.23 -7.86 20.93
C THR A 55 -0.76 -8.23 21.05
N GLU A 56 -0.11 -7.87 22.16
CA GLU A 56 1.30 -8.19 22.40
C GLU A 56 1.54 -9.70 22.47
N THR A 57 0.61 -10.45 23.08
CA THR A 57 0.63 -11.91 23.10
C THR A 57 0.52 -12.50 21.70
N LEU A 58 -0.38 -11.98 20.86
CA LEU A 58 -0.55 -12.43 19.48
C LEU A 58 0.64 -12.08 18.59
N MET A 59 1.29 -10.94 18.85
CA MET A 59 2.51 -10.51 18.17
C MET A 59 3.77 -11.26 18.65
N GLY A 60 3.70 -11.92 19.81
CA GLY A 60 4.76 -12.73 20.39
C GLY A 60 6.01 -11.95 20.80
N SER A 61 5.96 -10.62 20.77
CA SER A 61 7.07 -9.74 21.13
C SER A 61 6.56 -8.33 21.47
N PRO A 62 7.25 -7.60 22.38
CA PRO A 62 6.91 -6.21 22.67
C PRO A 62 7.10 -5.32 21.43
N PRO A 63 6.43 -4.17 21.36
CA PRO A 63 6.61 -3.22 20.26
C PRO A 63 8.02 -2.66 20.25
N ASP A 64 8.55 -2.41 19.05
CA ASP A 64 9.86 -1.79 18.89
C ASP A 64 9.80 -0.27 19.16
N ALA A 65 8.63 0.33 18.99
CA ALA A 65 8.37 1.73 19.32
C ALA A 65 6.94 1.96 19.77
N THR A 66 6.79 2.83 20.77
CA THR A 66 5.50 3.35 21.23
C THR A 66 5.49 4.86 21.10
N SER A 67 4.41 5.41 20.53
CA SER A 67 4.24 6.86 20.36
C SER A 67 2.80 7.28 20.55
N ASN A 68 2.58 8.43 21.17
CA ASN A 68 1.25 9.03 21.26
C ASN A 68 0.98 9.89 20.03
N SER A 69 -0.22 9.77 19.45
CA SER A 69 -0.63 10.51 18.27
C SER A 69 -2.07 10.97 18.40
N LYS A 70 -2.36 12.17 17.89
CA LYS A 70 -3.72 12.70 17.80
C LYS A 70 -4.22 12.63 16.37
N GLY A 71 -5.44 12.16 16.16
CA GLY A 71 -6.02 12.03 14.83
C GLY A 71 -7.44 11.48 14.81
N VAL A 72 -7.91 11.06 13.63
CA VAL A 72 -9.20 10.41 13.46
C VAL A 72 -8.99 9.06 12.78
N ILE A 73 -9.58 8.01 13.34
CA ILE A 73 -9.69 6.72 12.66
C ILE A 73 -10.77 6.83 11.59
N VAL A 74 -10.37 6.74 10.33
CA VAL A 74 -11.31 6.80 9.20
C VAL A 74 -11.90 5.42 8.91
N ASN A 75 -11.07 4.38 9.08
CA ASN A 75 -11.46 2.99 8.95
C ASN A 75 -10.47 2.11 9.75
N PRO A 76 -10.72 0.79 9.89
CA PRO A 76 -9.87 -0.10 10.68
C PRO A 76 -8.40 -0.20 10.28
N THR A 77 -8.00 0.34 9.13
CA THR A 77 -6.63 0.30 8.60
C THR A 77 -6.05 1.66 8.25
N MET A 78 -6.76 2.75 8.61
CA MET A 78 -6.35 4.11 8.26
C MET A 78 -6.67 5.11 9.37
N MET A 79 -5.64 5.83 9.79
CA MET A 79 -5.72 6.98 10.67
C MET A 79 -5.23 8.23 9.95
N LEU A 80 -5.97 9.33 10.08
CA LEU A 80 -5.51 10.65 9.67
C LEU A 80 -5.00 11.42 10.88
N ALA A 81 -3.76 11.93 10.79
CA ALA A 81 -3.19 12.77 11.83
C ALA A 81 -3.94 14.11 11.97
N ALA A 82 -3.95 14.69 13.17
CA ALA A 82 -4.63 15.94 13.47
C ALA A 82 -4.22 17.13 12.59
N VAL A 83 -3.00 17.10 12.05
CA VAL A 83 -2.45 18.12 11.15
C VAL A 83 -3.02 18.04 9.72
N ASN A 84 -3.78 17.00 9.39
CA ASN A 84 -4.32 16.82 8.05
C ASN A 84 -5.62 17.64 7.89
N GLU A 85 -5.66 18.55 6.91
CA GLU A 85 -6.82 19.41 6.62
C GLU A 85 -8.11 18.62 6.31
N GLN A 86 -8.00 17.40 5.83
CA GLN A 86 -9.16 16.57 5.48
C GLN A 86 -9.87 15.97 6.71
N ILE A 87 -9.28 16.06 7.90
CA ILE A 87 -9.79 15.43 9.12
C ILE A 87 -11.20 15.90 9.52
N VAL A 88 -11.53 17.16 9.20
CA VAL A 88 -12.83 17.79 9.50
C VAL A 88 -14.00 17.01 8.91
N LYS A 89 -13.78 16.27 7.81
CA LYS A 89 -14.81 15.46 7.15
C LYS A 89 -15.10 14.14 7.88
N TYR A 90 -14.18 13.69 8.73
CA TYR A 90 -14.21 12.36 9.32
C TYR A 90 -14.53 12.36 10.82
N GLY A 91 -14.31 13.49 11.51
CA GLY A 91 -14.72 13.65 12.90
C GLY A 91 -13.78 14.52 13.72
N VAL A 92 -13.98 14.49 15.04
CA VAL A 92 -13.14 15.22 16.00
C VAL A 92 -11.89 14.39 16.32
N PRO A 93 -10.68 14.99 16.28
CA PRO A 93 -9.45 14.26 16.59
C PRO A 93 -9.37 13.79 18.05
N GLN A 94 -9.07 12.52 18.23
CA GLN A 94 -8.85 11.86 19.53
C GLN A 94 -7.39 11.46 19.70
N GLU A 95 -7.00 11.19 20.94
CA GLU A 95 -5.65 10.70 21.27
C GLU A 95 -5.60 9.18 21.20
N TYR A 96 -4.53 8.67 20.59
CA TYR A 96 -4.26 7.25 20.45
C TYR A 96 -2.82 6.93 20.82
N THR A 97 -2.64 5.76 21.42
CA THR A 97 -1.32 5.17 21.65
C THR A 97 -1.01 4.26 20.47
N LEU A 98 0.09 4.51 19.76
CA LEU A 98 0.52 3.73 18.61
C LEU A 98 1.66 2.81 19.02
N HIS A 99 1.46 1.51 18.86
CA HIS A 99 2.51 0.51 19.01
C HIS A 99 2.98 0.06 17.64
N THR A 100 4.29 0.07 17.42
CA THR A 100 4.89 -0.23 16.12
C THR A 100 5.89 -1.38 16.25
N TRP A 101 5.73 -2.36 15.37
CA TRP A 101 6.65 -3.47 15.18
C TRP A 101 7.29 -3.38 13.81
N LYS A 102 8.56 -3.77 13.76
CA LYS A 102 9.39 -3.76 12.58
C LYS A 102 10.11 -5.10 12.50
N ARG A 103 9.85 -5.84 11.43
CA ARG A 103 10.53 -7.10 11.12
C ARG A 103 10.89 -7.03 9.64
N ASP A 104 12.19 -7.16 9.36
CA ASP A 104 12.75 -7.03 8.01
C ASP A 104 12.31 -5.73 7.30
N ASP A 105 11.61 -5.88 6.18
CA ASP A 105 11.08 -4.80 5.34
C ASP A 105 9.64 -4.39 5.68
N VAL A 106 9.03 -4.99 6.71
CA VAL A 106 7.66 -4.71 7.13
C VAL A 106 7.63 -3.90 8.41
N ILE A 107 6.79 -2.86 8.39
CA ILE A 107 6.43 -2.08 9.56
C ILE A 107 4.94 -2.27 9.77
N ALA A 108 4.55 -2.65 10.97
CA ALA A 108 3.17 -2.75 11.38
C ALA A 108 2.91 -1.86 12.57
N THR A 109 1.78 -1.17 12.56
CA THR A 109 1.35 -0.28 13.63
C THR A 109 -0.07 -0.62 14.04
N VAL A 110 -0.29 -0.66 15.35
CA VAL A 110 -1.59 -0.84 15.98
C VAL A 110 -1.87 0.38 16.84
N ALA A 111 -3.06 0.96 16.67
CA ALA A 111 -3.53 2.11 17.43
C ALA A 111 -4.51 1.65 18.51
N PHE A 112 -4.26 2.09 19.73
CA PHE A 112 -5.09 1.89 20.90
C PHE A 112 -5.78 3.18 21.29
N ASP A 113 -7.05 3.09 21.65
CA ASP A 113 -7.79 4.20 22.24
C ASP A 113 -7.42 4.42 23.72
N GLN A 114 -8.03 5.43 24.34
CA GLN A 114 -7.83 5.76 25.76
C GLN A 114 -8.29 4.65 26.73
N THR A 115 -9.08 3.68 26.26
CA THR A 115 -9.49 2.50 27.03
C THR A 115 -8.53 1.33 26.88
N GLY A 116 -7.44 1.51 26.10
CA GLY A 116 -6.45 0.46 25.83
C GLY A 116 -6.92 -0.57 24.81
N LYS A 117 -7.92 -0.24 23.99
CA LYS A 117 -8.50 -1.15 23.00
C LYS A 117 -8.05 -0.83 21.58
N VAL A 118 -7.84 -1.86 20.77
CA VAL A 118 -7.45 -1.72 19.37
C VAL A 118 -8.57 -1.07 18.55
N VAL A 119 -8.29 0.06 17.93
CA VAL A 119 -9.23 0.78 17.05
C VAL A 119 -8.80 0.80 15.59
N CYS A 120 -7.50 0.67 15.33
CA CYS A 120 -6.94 0.68 13.98
C CYS A 120 -5.64 -0.11 13.93
N ARG A 121 -5.37 -0.75 12.80
CA ARG A 121 -4.17 -1.57 12.58
C ARG A 121 -3.79 -1.57 11.12
N TRP A 122 -2.53 -1.34 10.82
CA TRP A 122 -2.06 -1.33 9.45
C TRP A 122 -0.62 -1.82 9.39
N ALA A 123 -0.29 -2.44 8.26
CA ALA A 123 1.07 -2.85 7.95
C ALA A 123 1.44 -2.38 6.56
N TRP A 124 2.68 -1.94 6.42
CA TRP A 124 3.23 -1.53 5.14
C TRP A 124 4.65 -2.04 5.01
N SER A 125 5.09 -2.20 3.78
CA SER A 125 6.46 -2.61 3.51
C SER A 125 7.25 -1.58 2.77
N LYS A 126 8.55 -1.53 3.05
CA LYS A 126 9.49 -0.69 2.29
C LYS A 126 9.54 -1.09 0.81
N SER A 127 9.33 -2.37 0.50
CA SER A 127 9.24 -2.86 -0.88
C SER A 127 7.96 -2.39 -1.60
N SER A 128 6.84 -2.23 -0.88
CA SER A 128 5.62 -1.62 -1.44
C SER A 128 5.79 -0.12 -1.74
N MET A 129 6.64 0.59 -0.99
CA MET A 129 7.05 1.96 -1.32
C MET A 129 7.90 2.02 -2.59
N ARG A 130 8.82 1.07 -2.81
CA ARG A 130 9.60 0.98 -4.06
C ARG A 130 8.75 0.68 -5.30
N ARG A 131 7.56 0.09 -5.17
CA ARG A 131 6.62 -0.07 -6.30
C ARG A 131 5.79 1.19 -6.62
N ARG A 132 5.76 2.19 -5.74
CA ARG A 132 5.32 3.56 -6.10
C ARG A 132 6.42 4.38 -6.78
N SER A 133 7.63 3.86 -6.90
CA SER A 133 8.57 4.37 -7.89
C SER A 133 8.07 3.91 -9.25
N TYR A 134 7.45 4.85 -9.97
CA TYR A 134 7.11 4.75 -11.38
C TYR A 134 8.17 3.91 -12.10
N HIS A 135 7.74 2.77 -12.63
CA HIS A 135 8.61 1.88 -13.39
C HIS A 135 9.32 2.76 -14.45
N PRO A 136 10.65 2.72 -14.59
CA PRO A 136 11.38 3.57 -15.56
C PRO A 136 11.01 3.30 -17.03
N TYR A 137 10.14 2.31 -17.27
CA TYR A 137 9.58 1.92 -18.55
C TYR A 137 8.04 2.02 -18.58
N SER A 138 7.45 2.73 -17.61
CA SER A 138 6.04 3.11 -17.68
C SER A 138 5.83 3.97 -18.93
N PRO A 139 4.78 3.72 -19.74
CA PRO A 139 4.49 4.52 -20.93
C PRO A 139 4.50 6.02 -20.65
N TYR A 140 4.05 6.43 -19.45
CA TYR A 140 4.04 7.83 -19.01
C TYR A 140 5.44 8.46 -18.90
N GLU A 141 6.43 7.74 -18.37
CA GLU A 141 7.81 8.26 -18.22
C GLU A 141 8.55 8.29 -19.57
N ILE A 142 8.24 7.36 -20.47
CA ILE A 142 8.77 7.37 -21.83
C ILE A 142 8.19 8.57 -22.60
N LEU A 143 6.88 8.83 -22.49
CA LEU A 143 6.23 9.98 -23.12
C LEU A 143 6.75 11.32 -22.58
N LYS A 144 7.05 11.38 -21.28
CA LYS A 144 7.69 12.54 -20.64
C LYS A 144 9.13 12.75 -21.13
N ARG A 145 9.93 11.68 -21.27
CA ARG A 145 11.29 11.77 -21.84
C ARG A 145 11.32 12.20 -23.30
N VAL A 146 10.28 11.88 -24.06
CA VAL A 146 10.15 12.24 -25.48
C VAL A 146 9.46 13.61 -25.64
N GLY A 147 9.16 14.31 -24.54
CA GLY A 147 8.67 15.70 -24.55
C GLY A 147 7.23 15.87 -25.04
N LEU A 148 6.40 14.84 -24.90
CA LEU A 148 4.98 14.90 -25.28
C LEU A 148 4.07 15.49 -24.18
N PHE A 149 4.60 15.72 -22.98
CA PHE A 149 3.96 16.41 -21.85
C PHE A 149 5.00 17.16 -21.02
#